data_AF-A0A7W8VAZ9-F1
#
_entry.id   AF-A0A7W8VAZ9-F1
#
_cell.length_a   1.000
_cell.length_b   1.000
_cell.length_c   1.000
_cell.angle_alpha   90.00
_cell.angle_beta   90.00
_cell.angle_gamma   90.00
#
_symmetry.space_group_name_H-M   'P 1'
#
loop_
_entity.id
_entity.type
_entity.pdbx_description
1 polymer ?
#
loop_
_entity_poly.entity_id
_entity_poly.type
_entity_poly.pdbx_seq_one_letter_code
_entity_poly.pdbx_strand_id
1 'polypeptide(L)'
;MKPTVRGERVPAAMQDRYDEIIALTDAFCAQHLTDEYRDLCRRLVATLCRKRPSPLVTGPARSWACGVAYAIGRVNFLFDKSQKPHMRADALCQHFGLSAQTGSAAQDQF
;
A
#
# COMPACT_ATOMS: atom_id res chain seq x y z
N MET A 1 -22.31 -1.45 -20.24
CA MET A 1 -21.81 -2.46 -19.28
C MET A 1 -20.39 -2.07 -18.90
N LYS A 2 -20.14 -1.60 -17.68
CA LYS A 2 -18.76 -1.34 -17.22
C LYS A 2 -18.07 -2.70 -17.05
N PRO A 3 -16.82 -2.89 -17.49
CA PRO A 3 -16.12 -4.14 -17.22
C PRO A 3 -16.01 -4.27 -15.70
N THR A 4 -16.72 -5.23 -15.11
CA THR A 4 -16.41 -5.69 -13.76
C THR A 4 -15.04 -6.33 -13.83
N VAL A 5 -14.00 -5.56 -13.49
CA VAL A 5 -12.71 -6.10 -13.05
C VAL A 5 -13.06 -7.22 -12.09
N ARG A 6 -12.61 -8.45 -12.34
CA ARG A 6 -12.90 -9.59 -11.46
C ARG A 6 -12.59 -9.16 -10.03
N GLY A 7 -13.63 -8.86 -9.25
CA GLY A 7 -13.50 -8.47 -7.85
C GLY A 7 -12.68 -9.54 -7.18
N GLU A 8 -11.53 -9.16 -6.66
CA GLU A 8 -10.58 -10.14 -6.20
C GLU A 8 -11.14 -10.78 -4.94
N ARG A 9 -11.30 -12.10 -4.99
CA ARG A 9 -11.92 -12.83 -3.89
C ARG A 9 -10.96 -12.81 -2.70
N VAL A 10 -11.27 -11.98 -1.71
CA VAL A 10 -10.62 -11.98 -0.41
C VAL A 10 -11.30 -13.04 0.48
N PRO A 11 -10.55 -13.91 1.18
CA PRO A 11 -11.15 -14.81 2.16
C PRO A 11 -11.85 -14.00 3.26
N ALA A 12 -13.03 -14.43 3.70
CA ALA A 12 -13.82 -13.70 4.71
C ALA A 12 -13.01 -13.37 5.98
N ALA A 13 -12.16 -14.30 6.42
CA ALA A 13 -11.27 -14.10 7.58
C ALA A 13 -10.19 -13.02 7.39
N MET A 14 -9.97 -12.55 6.16
CA MET A 14 -9.01 -11.49 5.82
C MET A 14 -9.70 -10.19 5.40
N GLN A 15 -11.03 -10.11 5.42
CA GLN A 15 -11.77 -8.98 4.87
C GLN A 15 -11.42 -7.68 5.60
N ASP A 16 -11.51 -7.66 6.93
CA ASP A 16 -11.18 -6.48 7.74
C ASP A 16 -9.74 -6.01 7.51
N ARG A 17 -8.81 -6.96 7.41
CA ARG A 17 -7.39 -6.68 7.17
C ARG A 17 -7.14 -6.14 5.77
N TYR A 18 -7.85 -6.65 4.77
CA TYR A 18 -7.82 -6.15 3.42
C TYR A 18 -8.32 -4.70 3.38
N ASP A 19 -9.50 -4.44 3.97
CA ASP A 19 -10.15 -3.13 3.99
C ASP A 19 -9.29 -2.08 4.70
N GLU A 20 -8.66 -2.43 5.82
CA GLU A 20 -7.70 -1.57 6.54
C GLU A 20 -6.53 -1.14 5.65
N ILE A 21 -5.91 -2.09 4.94
CA ILE A 21 -4.73 -1.81 4.09
C ILE A 21 -5.14 -1.03 2.84
N ILE A 22 -6.25 -1.41 2.19
CA ILE A 22 -6.67 -0.71 0.96
C ILE A 22 -7.13 0.71 1.25
N ALA A 23 -7.76 0.99 2.40
CA ALA A 23 -8.12 2.34 2.78
C ALA A 23 -6.89 3.27 2.82
N LEU A 24 -5.77 2.77 3.38
CA LEU A 24 -4.51 3.51 3.43
C LEU A 24 -3.90 3.72 2.04
N THR A 25 -3.85 2.67 1.20
CA THR A 25 -3.30 2.80 -0.16
C THR A 25 -4.19 3.63 -1.07
N ASP A 26 -5.51 3.58 -0.89
CA ASP A 26 -6.48 4.32 -1.67
C ASP A 26 -6.38 5.82 -1.37
N ALA A 27 -6.28 6.19 -0.09
CA ALA A 27 -6.07 7.57 0.33
C ALA A 27 -4.75 8.13 -0.22
N PHE A 28 -3.67 7.34 -0.15
CA PHE A 28 -2.37 7.71 -0.73
C PHE A 28 -2.47 7.91 -2.25
N CYS A 29 -3.07 6.96 -2.97
CA CYS A 29 -3.18 7.06 -4.43
C CYS A 29 -4.05 8.22 -4.86
N ALA A 30 -5.16 8.50 -4.14
CA ALA A 30 -6.03 9.63 -4.44
C ALA A 30 -5.33 10.99 -4.24
N GLN A 31 -4.42 11.10 -3.27
CA GLN A 31 -3.68 12.33 -2.99
C GLN A 31 -2.47 12.54 -3.91
N HIS A 32 -1.81 11.46 -4.33
CA HIS A 32 -0.47 11.55 -4.90
C HIS A 32 -0.26 10.84 -6.24
N LEU A 33 -1.13 9.90 -6.61
CA LEU A 33 -0.96 9.04 -7.79
C LEU A 33 -2.23 9.04 -8.65
N THR A 34 -2.51 7.92 -9.30
CA THR A 34 -3.66 7.73 -10.19
C THR A 34 -4.52 6.58 -9.73
N ASP A 35 -5.72 6.51 -10.29
CA ASP A 35 -6.67 5.41 -10.12
C ASP A 35 -6.09 4.04 -10.52
N GLU A 36 -5.16 4.01 -11.48
CA GLU A 36 -4.49 2.78 -11.90
C GLU A 36 -3.57 2.23 -10.81
N TYR A 37 -2.83 3.09 -10.10
CA TYR A 37 -2.02 2.68 -8.95
C TYR A 37 -2.90 2.18 -7.80
N ARG A 38 -4.05 2.83 -7.57
CA ARG A 38 -5.04 2.39 -6.57
C ARG A 38 -5.51 0.97 -6.85
N ASP A 39 -5.95 0.73 -8.08
CA ASP A 39 -6.45 -0.58 -8.48
C ASP A 39 -5.33 -1.64 -8.42
N LEU A 40 -4.09 -1.30 -8.82
CA LEU A 40 -2.93 -2.18 -8.67
C LEU A 40 -2.62 -2.51 -7.21
N CYS A 41 -2.73 -1.56 -6.29
CA CYS A 41 -2.53 -1.78 -4.86
C CYS A 41 -3.58 -2.76 -4.31
N ARG A 42 -4.87 -2.50 -4.56
CA ARG A 42 -5.97 -3.41 -4.18
C ARG A 42 -5.69 -4.83 -4.69
N ARG A 43 -5.18 -4.94 -5.93
CA ARG A 43 -4.79 -6.21 -6.54
C ARG A 43 -3.70 -6.99 -5.84
N LEU A 44 -2.66 -6.27 -5.45
CA LEU A 44 -1.58 -6.87 -4.69
C LEU A 44 -2.07 -7.30 -3.30
N VAL A 45 -2.85 -6.47 -2.58
CA VAL A 45 -3.35 -6.80 -1.24
C VAL A 45 -4.25 -8.03 -1.25
N ALA A 46 -5.21 -8.11 -2.19
CA ALA A 46 -6.09 -9.28 -2.29
C ALA A 46 -5.31 -10.56 -2.64
N THR A 47 -4.25 -10.44 -3.43
CA THR A 47 -3.35 -11.57 -3.73
C THR A 47 -2.58 -12.03 -2.50
N LEU A 48 -2.09 -11.10 -1.68
CA LEU A 48 -1.42 -11.41 -0.41
C LEU A 48 -2.39 -12.01 0.63
N CYS A 49 -3.65 -11.57 0.66
CA CYS A 49 -4.69 -12.17 1.53
C CYS A 49 -4.93 -13.67 1.25
N ARG A 50 -4.68 -14.13 0.02
CA ARG A 50 -4.91 -15.54 -0.38
C ARG A 50 -3.72 -16.46 -0.09
N LYS A 51 -2.55 -15.93 0.26
CA LYS A 51 -1.39 -16.74 0.68
C LYS A 51 -1.67 -17.44 2.01
N ARG A 52 -1.06 -18.60 2.26
CA ARG A 52 -1.31 -19.42 3.47
C ARG A 52 0.02 -19.77 4.19
N PRO A 53 0.23 -19.29 5.44
CA PRO A 53 -0.53 -18.20 6.08
C PRO A 53 -0.41 -16.90 5.27
N SER A 54 -1.38 -16.00 5.38
CA SER A 54 -1.26 -14.70 4.72
C SER A 54 -0.18 -13.90 5.44
N PRO A 55 0.78 -13.30 4.74
CA PRO A 55 1.80 -12.49 5.42
C PRO A 55 1.19 -11.23 6.06
N LEU A 56 0.01 -10.80 5.60
CA LEU A 56 -0.67 -9.60 6.10
C LEU A 56 -1.18 -9.74 7.55
N VAL A 57 -1.24 -10.97 8.09
CA VAL A 57 -1.70 -11.22 9.46
C VAL A 57 -0.75 -10.67 10.52
N THR A 58 0.50 -10.41 10.15
CA THR A 58 1.50 -9.85 11.06
C THR A 58 1.86 -8.42 10.71
N GLY A 59 2.32 -7.66 11.70
CA GLY A 59 2.81 -6.29 11.53
C GLY A 59 1.70 -5.23 11.35
N PRO A 60 2.06 -3.94 11.37
CA PRO A 60 1.09 -2.85 11.21
C PRO A 60 0.54 -2.74 9.79
N ALA A 61 -0.74 -2.39 9.61
CA ALA A 61 -1.32 -2.17 8.27
C ALA A 61 -0.58 -1.10 7.48
N ARG A 62 -0.17 -0.01 8.14
CA ARG A 62 0.63 1.06 7.51
C ARG A 62 1.93 0.56 6.89
N SER A 63 2.58 -0.42 7.52
CA SER A 63 3.81 -1.03 7.00
C SER A 63 3.53 -1.85 5.75
N TRP A 64 2.41 -2.59 5.73
CA TRP A 64 1.97 -3.30 4.54
C TRP A 64 1.51 -2.36 3.43
N ALA A 65 0.75 -1.31 3.73
CA ALA A 65 0.31 -0.30 2.78
C ALA A 65 1.52 0.37 2.11
N CYS A 66 2.52 0.78 2.90
CA CYS A 66 3.78 1.30 2.38
C CYS A 66 4.49 0.29 1.49
N GLY A 67 4.66 -0.97 1.94
CA GLY A 67 5.34 -2.00 1.16
C GLY A 67 4.63 -2.30 -0.17
N VAL A 68 3.30 -2.33 -0.16
CA VAL A 68 2.46 -2.51 -1.36
C VAL A 68 2.63 -1.33 -2.31
N ALA A 69 2.42 -0.10 -1.84
CA ALA A 69 2.57 1.10 -2.66
C ALA A 69 3.99 1.23 -3.22
N TYR A 70 5.01 0.89 -2.42
CA TYR A 70 6.40 0.90 -2.84
C TYR A 70 6.69 -0.15 -3.91
N ALA A 71 6.19 -1.39 -3.75
CA ALA A 71 6.38 -2.44 -4.73
C ALA A 71 5.71 -2.08 -6.07
N ILE A 72 4.46 -1.61 -6.02
CA ILE A 72 3.74 -1.14 -7.21
C ILE A 72 4.43 0.08 -7.83
N GLY A 73 4.89 1.02 -7.02
CA GLY A 73 5.71 2.16 -7.43
C GLY A 73 6.95 1.74 -8.21
N ARG A 74 7.75 0.81 -7.65
CA ARG A 74 8.97 0.32 -8.30
C ARG A 74 8.73 -0.31 -9.66
N VAL A 75 7.76 -1.23 -9.76
CA VAL A 75 7.52 -1.95 -11.03
C VAL A 75 6.91 -1.04 -12.10
N ASN A 76 6.30 0.09 -11.70
CA ASN A 76 5.76 1.10 -12.61
C ASN A 76 6.67 2.35 -12.70
N PHE A 77 7.96 2.24 -12.38
CA PHE A 77 8.96 3.30 -12.54
C PHE A 77 8.62 4.63 -11.84
N LEU A 78 7.81 4.60 -10.78
CA LEU A 78 7.38 5.79 -10.04
C LEU A 78 8.54 6.64 -9.51
N PHE A 79 9.69 6.00 -9.27
CA PHE A 79 10.87 6.62 -8.69
C PHE A 79 11.86 7.15 -9.73
N ASP A 80 11.55 7.00 -11.02
CA ASP A 80 12.32 7.58 -12.11
C ASP A 80 11.79 8.99 -12.43
N LYS A 81 12.64 10.00 -12.24
CA LYS A 81 12.33 11.42 -12.47
C LYS A 81 11.91 11.75 -13.91
N SER A 82 12.18 10.87 -14.87
CA SER A 82 11.75 11.02 -16.26
C SER A 82 10.30 10.60 -16.52
N GLN A 83 9.69 9.87 -15.57
CA GLN A 83 8.34 9.32 -15.70
C GLN A 83 7.28 10.22 -15.06
N LYS A 84 6.01 10.01 -15.42
CA LYS A 84 4.85 10.66 -14.80
C LYS A 84 3.76 9.62 -14.45
N PRO A 85 3.19 9.64 -13.23
CA PRO A 85 3.62 10.44 -12.09
C PRO A 85 5.03 10.04 -11.61
N HIS A 86 5.73 10.97 -10.95
CA HIS A 86 7.00 10.71 -10.26
C HIS A 86 6.89 11.09 -8.78
N MET A 87 7.43 10.24 -7.92
CA MET A 87 7.55 10.48 -6.49
C MET A 87 8.85 9.84 -5.98
N ARG A 88 9.48 10.44 -4.98
CA ARG A 88 10.66 9.80 -4.36
C ARG A 88 10.24 8.68 -3.41
N ALA A 89 11.03 7.61 -3.38
CA ALA A 89 10.87 6.48 -2.48
C ALA A 89 10.73 6.89 -0.99
N ASP A 90 11.55 7.83 -0.53
CA ASP A 90 11.53 8.32 0.85
C ASP A 90 10.26 9.12 1.16
N ALA A 91 9.80 9.96 0.23
CA ALA A 91 8.54 10.70 0.36
C ALA A 91 7.33 9.75 0.46
N LEU A 92 7.33 8.66 -0.33
CA LEU A 92 6.31 7.61 -0.22
C LEU A 92 6.32 6.98 1.16
N CYS A 93 7.48 6.56 1.67
CA CYS A 93 7.58 5.94 2.98
C CYS A 93 7.22 6.91 4.13
N GLN A 94 7.60 8.20 4.00
CA GLN A 94 7.21 9.26 4.94
C GLN A 94 5.70 9.45 5.02
N HIS A 95 4.97 9.34 3.90
CA HIS A 95 3.50 9.42 3.89
C HIS A 95 2.86 8.39 4.82
N PHE A 96 3.43 7.18 4.90
CA PHE A 96 2.96 6.12 5.80
C PHE A 96 3.56 6.20 7.22
N GLY A 97 4.32 7.27 7.53
CA GLY A 97 5.01 7.45 8.81
C GLY A 97 6.17 6.47 9.01
N LEU A 98 6.79 6.00 7.92
CA LEU A 98 7.90 5.04 7.90
C LEU A 98 9.16 5.70 7.33
N SER A 99 9.59 6.81 7.91
CA SER A 99 10.94 7.34 7.64
C SER A 99 11.96 6.68 8.54
N ALA A 100 13.21 6.58 8.05
CA ALA A 100 14.35 6.42 8.91
C ALA A 100 14.48 7.68 9.78
N GLN A 101 13.77 7.74 10.92
CA GLN A 101 14.36 8.42 12.07
C GLN A 101 15.59 7.58 12.43
N THR A 102 16.76 8.08 12.04
CA THR A 102 18.02 7.76 12.71
C THR A 102 17.76 7.81 14.22
N GLY A 103 18.18 6.77 14.93
CA GLY A 103 17.76 6.50 16.31
C GLY A 103 17.70 7.73 17.22
N SER A 104 16.52 7.93 17.80
CA SER A 104 16.31 8.62 19.07
C SER A 104 14.98 8.10 19.59
N ALA A 105 15.01 7.41 20.73
CA ALA A 105 13.80 7.05 21.44
C ALA A 105 12.99 8.30 21.75
N ALA A 106 11.70 8.26 21.41
CA ALA A 106 10.62 8.96 22.11
C ALA A 106 9.50 7.91 22.10
N GLN A 107 9.20 7.16 23.16
CA GLN A 107 8.80 7.59 24.52
C GLN A 107 7.78 8.73 24.50
N ASP A 108 6.56 8.34 24.88
CA ASP A 108 5.42 9.09 25.42
C ASP A 108 4.63 10.08 24.56
N GLN A 109 3.32 9.79 24.44
CA GLN A 109 2.15 10.58 24.92
C GLN A 109 0.90 10.09 24.16
N PHE A 110 -0.23 9.68 24.76
CA PHE A 110 -0.81 9.72 26.11
C PHE A 110 -1.47 8.39 26.44
#